data_AF-C7XDV0-F1
#
_entry.id   AF-C7XDV0-F1
#
_cell.length_a   1.000
_cell.length_b   1.000
_cell.length_c   1.000
_cell.angle_alpha   90.00
_cell.angle_beta   90.00
_cell.angle_gamma   90.00
#
_symmetry.space_group_name_H-M   'P 1'
#
loop_
_entity.id
_entity.type
_entity.pdbx_description
1 polymer ?
#
loop_
_entity_poly.entity_id
_entity_poly.type
_entity_poly.pdbx_seq_one_letter_code
_entity_poly.pdbx_strand_id
1 'polypeptide(L)'
;MKRYISLWLVCLLAVFSMTARAQEGIETKARPDFPALPFTLTYSATAPEGAAFFSLSADGKQLLASSTVHAGTQVTLTTAPAAGYRMVFGYPMVCRTDAPATTVTVTAVSGSANTYTFTMPAYPATVEVLYEKIPYAVTFATPENGTLALDTIGTKLTTGAELIPGKQVTITVSPTDGYQMVSGYPKAYRTDASGTKVTLTAVSGRDNTYTFTMPGYPVTVEAKYEKIPRPVTFTAPEHGTLALKANGAELTSGAKLAPGTEVTITAVPAEGYQMVSGCPKARVT
;
A
#
# COMPACT_ATOMS: atom_id res chain seq x y z
N MET A 1 -4.50 23.89 -87.90
CA MET A 1 -4.91 23.21 -86.65
C MET A 1 -4.21 23.88 -85.48
N LYS A 2 -4.93 23.99 -84.35
CA LYS A 2 -4.61 24.68 -83.07
C LYS A 2 -3.14 24.49 -82.64
N ARG A 3 -2.36 25.56 -82.39
CA ARG A 3 -2.24 26.39 -81.16
C ARG A 3 -2.05 25.58 -79.88
N TYR A 4 -1.19 25.93 -78.92
CA TYR A 4 0.04 26.72 -78.80
C TYR A 4 0.51 26.39 -77.36
N ILE A 5 1.80 26.28 -77.16
CA ILE A 5 2.47 26.05 -75.87
C ILE A 5 2.01 27.13 -74.85
N SER A 6 1.48 26.71 -73.70
CA SER A 6 1.16 27.57 -72.54
C SER A 6 2.17 27.19 -71.45
N LEU A 7 3.23 27.97 -71.20
CA LEU A 7 3.26 29.31 -70.62
C LEU A 7 2.59 29.37 -69.23
N TRP A 8 3.01 28.48 -68.33
CA TRP A 8 2.71 28.54 -66.89
C TRP A 8 3.95 28.68 -66.00
N LEU A 9 5.09 28.99 -66.61
CA LEU A 9 6.29 29.43 -65.94
C LEU A 9 6.65 30.79 -66.54
N VAL A 10 6.96 31.77 -65.68
CA VAL A 10 7.40 33.16 -65.99
C VAL A 10 6.28 34.22 -66.02
N CYS A 11 5.90 34.69 -64.82
CA CYS A 11 5.50 36.07 -64.45
C CYS A 11 5.07 36.03 -62.96
N LEU A 12 5.92 35.62 -62.03
CA LEU A 12 6.77 36.54 -61.25
C LEU A 12 6.43 38.03 -61.44
N LEU A 13 6.11 38.67 -60.31
CA LEU A 13 6.43 40.06 -60.00
C LEU A 13 5.69 41.15 -60.79
N ALA A 14 4.80 41.80 -60.02
CA ALA A 14 4.84 43.23 -59.76
C ALA A 14 3.69 44.07 -60.37
N VAL A 15 3.19 44.92 -59.48
CA VAL A 15 2.55 46.22 -59.74
C VAL A 15 1.13 46.20 -60.30
N PHE A 16 0.17 46.25 -59.39
CA PHE A 16 -0.98 47.17 -59.45
C PHE A 16 -1.46 47.25 -57.99
N SER A 17 -0.99 48.19 -57.15
CA SER A 17 -1.18 49.63 -57.27
C SER A 17 -2.51 49.98 -57.93
N MET A 18 -3.61 49.69 -57.25
CA MET A 18 -4.77 50.59 -57.33
C MET A 18 -5.13 51.07 -55.93
N THR A 19 -4.80 52.34 -55.74
CA THR A 19 -5.26 53.29 -54.74
C THR A 19 -6.68 53.06 -54.27
N ALA A 20 -6.82 53.12 -52.95
CA ALA A 20 -8.06 53.21 -52.20
C ALA A 20 -9.04 54.21 -52.81
N ARG A 21 -10.26 53.74 -53.10
CA ARG A 21 -11.45 54.56 -52.93
C ARG A 21 -12.18 54.02 -51.71
N ALA A 22 -12.20 54.83 -50.65
CA ALA A 22 -13.08 54.63 -49.52
C ALA A 22 -14.52 54.66 -50.05
N GLN A 23 -15.20 53.53 -49.93
CA GLN A 23 -16.64 53.49 -49.98
C GLN A 23 -17.05 52.91 -48.62
N GLU A 24 -17.43 53.80 -47.70
CA GLU A 24 -18.11 53.46 -46.46
C GLU A 24 -19.45 52.84 -46.82
N GLY A 25 -19.41 51.56 -47.18
CA GLY A 25 -20.54 50.67 -47.27
C GLY A 25 -20.45 49.71 -46.10
N ILE A 26 -21.55 49.59 -45.37
CA ILE A 26 -21.79 48.65 -44.27
C ILE A 26 -21.72 47.21 -44.82
N GLU A 27 -20.54 46.76 -45.20
CA GLU A 27 -20.29 45.36 -45.50
C GLU A 27 -19.92 44.68 -44.19
N THR A 28 -20.88 43.96 -43.63
CA THR A 28 -20.62 42.84 -42.74
C THR A 28 -19.80 41.83 -43.53
N LYS A 29 -18.47 42.04 -43.61
CA LYS A 29 -17.55 41.01 -44.07
C LYS A 29 -17.75 39.83 -43.14
N ALA A 30 -18.51 38.84 -43.58
CA ALA A 30 -18.53 37.53 -42.98
C ALA A 30 -17.07 37.09 -42.91
N ARG A 31 -16.52 37.13 -41.69
CA ARG A 31 -15.24 36.50 -41.40
C ARG A 31 -15.39 35.07 -41.93
N PRO A 32 -14.54 34.62 -42.86
CA PRO A 32 -14.57 33.24 -43.30
C PRO A 32 -14.44 32.38 -42.05
N ASP A 33 -15.50 31.66 -41.71
CA ASP A 33 -15.51 30.72 -40.60
C ASP A 33 -14.69 29.52 -41.08
N PHE A 34 -13.37 29.60 -40.88
CA PHE A 34 -12.47 28.51 -41.23
C PHE A 34 -12.78 27.35 -40.29
N PRO A 35 -13.21 26.18 -40.81
CA PRO A 35 -13.53 25.05 -39.95
C PRO A 35 -12.27 24.64 -39.17
N ALA A 36 -12.42 24.49 -37.85
CA ALA A 36 -11.34 24.00 -37.00
C ALA A 36 -10.84 22.64 -37.51
N LEU A 37 -9.53 22.47 -37.68
CA LEU A 37 -8.98 21.23 -38.21
C LEU A 37 -9.09 20.08 -37.18
N PRO A 38 -9.58 18.90 -37.59
CA PRO A 38 -9.58 17.72 -36.73
C PRO A 38 -8.18 17.09 -36.67
N PHE A 39 -7.75 16.71 -35.47
CA PHE A 39 -6.49 15.99 -35.23
C PHE A 39 -6.78 14.67 -34.50
N THR A 40 -5.95 13.66 -34.75
CA THR A 40 -6.09 12.36 -34.09
C THR A 40 -5.64 12.44 -32.64
N LEU A 41 -6.49 11.96 -31.73
CA LEU A 41 -6.15 11.73 -30.32
C LEU A 41 -5.94 10.24 -30.09
N THR A 42 -4.70 9.85 -29.85
CA THR A 42 -4.34 8.47 -29.47
C THR A 42 -4.18 8.39 -27.96
N TYR A 43 -4.49 7.25 -27.35
CA TYR A 43 -4.12 7.01 -25.96
C TYR A 43 -3.46 5.65 -25.81
N SER A 44 -2.48 5.58 -24.92
CA SER A 44 -1.84 4.35 -24.46
C SER A 44 -2.02 4.25 -22.95
N ALA A 45 -2.70 3.19 -22.51
CA ALA A 45 -2.81 2.85 -21.10
C ALA A 45 -1.89 1.67 -20.82
N THR A 46 -0.73 1.93 -20.21
CA THR A 46 0.13 0.87 -19.69
C THR A 46 -0.24 0.65 -18.23
N ALA A 47 -1.28 -0.14 -18.00
CA ALA A 47 -1.64 -0.59 -16.66
C ALA A 47 -0.89 -1.91 -16.35
N PRO A 48 0.01 -1.96 -15.35
CA PRO A 48 0.45 -3.25 -14.82
C PRO A 48 -0.76 -4.00 -14.25
N GLU A 49 -0.84 -5.31 -14.49
CA GLU A 49 -1.98 -6.21 -14.19
C GLU A 49 -2.95 -5.72 -13.10
N GLY A 50 -4.18 -5.46 -13.50
CA GLY A 50 -5.27 -4.95 -12.65
C GLY A 50 -6.02 -3.86 -13.41
N ALA A 51 -7.31 -4.09 -13.69
CA ALA A 51 -8.13 -3.23 -14.54
C ALA A 51 -8.25 -1.81 -13.96
N ALA A 52 -7.39 -0.90 -14.40
CA ALA A 52 -7.59 0.53 -14.23
C ALA A 52 -8.60 1.03 -15.27
N PHE A 53 -9.59 1.82 -14.84
CA PHE A 53 -10.52 2.44 -15.77
C PHE A 53 -9.92 3.74 -16.33
N PHE A 54 -10.09 3.96 -17.62
CA PHE A 54 -9.64 5.15 -18.33
C PHE A 54 -10.71 5.53 -19.35
N SER A 55 -11.14 6.79 -19.34
CA SER A 55 -12.02 7.32 -20.36
C SER A 55 -11.62 8.73 -20.76
N LEU A 56 -11.78 9.01 -22.05
CA LEU A 56 -11.67 10.35 -22.63
C LEU A 56 -13.06 10.78 -23.08
N SER A 57 -13.37 12.07 -22.93
CA SER A 57 -14.61 12.65 -23.43
C SER A 57 -14.40 14.07 -23.92
N ALA A 58 -15.14 14.48 -24.93
CA ALA A 58 -15.21 15.86 -25.41
C ALA A 58 -16.68 16.20 -25.65
N ASP A 59 -17.09 17.43 -25.32
CA ASP A 59 -18.47 17.91 -25.48
C ASP A 59 -19.52 16.97 -24.86
N GLY A 60 -19.19 16.36 -23.71
CA GLY A 60 -20.06 15.42 -23.00
C GLY A 60 -20.20 14.04 -23.64
N LYS A 61 -19.46 13.75 -24.72
CA LYS A 61 -19.46 12.44 -25.40
C LYS A 61 -18.15 11.71 -25.15
N GLN A 62 -18.24 10.41 -24.87
CA GLN A 62 -17.08 9.55 -24.71
C GLN A 62 -16.36 9.38 -26.06
N LEU A 63 -15.04 9.55 -26.05
CA LEU A 63 -14.16 9.34 -27.18
C LEU A 63 -13.67 7.89 -27.16
N LEU A 64 -13.66 7.26 -28.35
CA LEU A 64 -13.06 5.95 -28.57
C LEU A 64 -11.55 6.09 -28.84
N ALA A 65 -10.82 4.98 -28.77
CA ALA A 65 -9.41 4.95 -29.13
C ALA A 65 -9.20 5.48 -30.57
N SER A 66 -8.30 6.45 -30.72
CA SER A 66 -8.00 7.12 -31.99
C SER A 66 -9.16 7.95 -32.58
N SER A 67 -9.89 8.67 -31.73
CA SER A 67 -10.92 9.63 -32.19
C SER A 67 -10.28 10.88 -32.79
N THR A 68 -10.94 11.48 -33.78
CA THR A 68 -10.58 12.81 -34.29
C THR A 68 -11.27 13.89 -33.46
N VAL A 69 -10.49 14.85 -32.96
CA VAL A 69 -10.98 15.96 -32.13
C VAL A 69 -10.48 17.26 -32.75
N HIS A 70 -11.34 18.28 -32.82
CA HIS A 70 -10.97 19.58 -33.36
C HIS A 70 -10.00 20.31 -32.43
N ALA A 71 -9.01 21.01 -33.01
CA ALA A 71 -8.13 21.87 -32.21
C ALA A 71 -8.95 22.93 -31.47
N GLY A 72 -8.56 23.21 -30.23
CA GLY A 72 -9.29 24.11 -29.33
C GLY A 72 -10.41 23.45 -28.53
N THR A 73 -10.85 22.23 -28.90
CA THR A 73 -11.83 21.48 -28.10
C THR A 73 -11.24 21.09 -26.75
N GLN A 74 -11.99 21.31 -25.67
CA GLN A 74 -11.60 20.83 -24.35
C GLN A 74 -11.90 19.34 -24.24
N VAL A 75 -10.90 18.56 -23.86
CA VAL A 75 -11.00 17.12 -23.63
C VAL A 75 -10.92 16.88 -22.13
N THR A 76 -11.85 16.08 -21.61
CA THR A 76 -11.87 15.60 -20.23
C THR A 76 -11.37 14.17 -20.17
N LEU A 77 -10.43 13.94 -19.29
CA LEU A 77 -9.84 12.64 -18.97
C LEU A 77 -10.29 12.23 -17.57
N THR A 78 -10.87 11.04 -17.46
CA THR A 78 -11.24 10.43 -16.18
C THR A 78 -10.47 9.12 -16.00
N THR A 79 -9.80 8.99 -14.86
CA THR A 79 -9.09 7.77 -14.47
C THR A 79 -9.68 7.16 -13.20
N ALA A 80 -9.62 5.84 -13.08
CA ALA A 80 -9.87 5.16 -11.82
C ALA A 80 -8.79 4.08 -11.63
N PRO A 81 -7.77 4.35 -10.80
CA PRO A 81 -6.79 3.33 -10.42
C PRO A 81 -7.49 2.12 -9.79
N ALA A 82 -7.00 0.91 -10.11
CA ALA A 82 -7.45 -0.29 -9.42
C ALA A 82 -7.06 -0.24 -7.93
N ALA A 83 -7.76 -1.01 -7.09
CA ALA A 83 -7.43 -1.09 -5.66
C ALA A 83 -5.96 -1.49 -5.46
N GLY A 84 -5.24 -0.75 -4.61
CA GLY A 84 -3.80 -0.96 -4.38
C GLY A 84 -2.86 -0.29 -5.38
N TYR A 85 -3.40 0.49 -6.33
CA TYR A 85 -2.62 1.30 -7.27
C TYR A 85 -2.90 2.78 -7.11
N ARG A 86 -1.92 3.60 -7.48
CA ARG A 86 -2.07 5.05 -7.62
C ARG A 86 -1.45 5.52 -8.94
N MET A 87 -1.86 6.68 -9.42
CA MET A 87 -1.23 7.29 -10.58
C MET A 87 0.17 7.77 -10.22
N VAL A 88 1.12 7.51 -11.13
CA VAL A 88 2.50 7.97 -10.97
C VAL A 88 2.53 9.50 -11.01
N PHE A 89 3.36 10.10 -10.17
CA PHE A 89 3.54 11.55 -10.16
C PHE A 89 3.99 12.06 -11.54
N GLY A 90 3.38 13.13 -12.03
CA GLY A 90 3.61 13.65 -13.39
C GLY A 90 2.68 13.08 -14.46
N TYR A 91 1.84 12.09 -14.12
CA TYR A 91 0.76 11.61 -14.97
C TYR A 91 -0.62 12.15 -14.49
N PRO A 92 -1.62 12.24 -15.39
CA PRO A 92 -1.57 11.90 -16.80
C PRO A 92 -0.76 12.91 -17.62
N MET A 93 -0.10 12.43 -18.67
CA MET A 93 0.70 13.27 -19.56
C MET A 93 0.07 13.27 -20.95
N VAL A 94 0.05 14.45 -21.59
CA VAL A 94 -0.36 14.57 -22.99
C VAL A 94 0.82 15.14 -23.77
N CYS A 95 1.22 14.49 -24.85
CA CYS A 95 2.34 14.89 -25.67
C CYS A 95 1.97 14.88 -27.16
N ARG A 96 2.75 15.55 -27.98
CA ARG A 96 2.60 15.50 -29.44
C ARG A 96 3.01 14.11 -29.94
N THR A 97 2.15 13.48 -30.76
CA THR A 97 2.32 12.07 -31.17
C THR A 97 3.60 11.80 -31.95
N ASP A 98 4.02 12.71 -32.81
CA ASP A 98 5.25 12.62 -33.63
C ASP A 98 6.49 13.25 -32.95
N ALA A 99 6.32 13.95 -31.83
CA ALA A 99 7.40 14.60 -31.09
C ALA A 99 7.12 14.59 -29.57
N PRO A 100 7.32 13.45 -28.86
CA PRO A 100 6.90 13.26 -27.47
C PRO A 100 7.51 14.25 -26.46
N ALA A 101 8.63 14.89 -26.80
CA ALA A 101 9.24 15.94 -25.99
C ALA A 101 8.38 17.23 -25.91
N THR A 102 7.42 17.41 -26.82
CA THR A 102 6.48 18.53 -26.79
C THR A 102 5.26 18.12 -25.98
N THR A 103 5.15 18.62 -24.74
CA THR A 103 4.03 18.33 -23.85
C THR A 103 2.91 19.35 -23.98
N VAL A 104 1.68 18.91 -23.68
CA VAL A 104 0.49 19.74 -23.58
C VAL A 104 0.15 19.88 -22.11
N THR A 105 -0.18 21.10 -21.67
CA THR A 105 -0.56 21.35 -20.27
C THR A 105 -1.86 20.62 -19.94
N VAL A 106 -1.79 19.79 -18.90
CA VAL A 106 -2.94 19.08 -18.34
C VAL A 106 -3.31 19.73 -17.01
N THR A 107 -4.59 20.03 -16.82
CA THR A 107 -5.11 20.69 -15.62
C THR A 107 -6.00 19.73 -14.84
N ALA A 108 -5.70 19.51 -13.56
CA ALA A 108 -6.58 18.74 -12.68
C ALA A 108 -7.87 19.53 -12.40
N VAL A 109 -9.01 18.84 -12.42
CA VAL A 109 -10.31 19.47 -12.14
C VAL A 109 -10.51 19.56 -10.63
N SER A 110 -10.57 20.78 -10.11
CA SER A 110 -10.81 21.01 -8.68
C SER A 110 -12.14 20.41 -8.23
N GLY A 111 -12.12 19.62 -7.15
CA GLY A 111 -13.32 18.97 -6.61
C GLY A 111 -13.70 17.65 -7.29
N SER A 112 -12.95 17.19 -8.31
CA SER A 112 -13.14 15.87 -8.92
C SER A 112 -11.84 15.08 -8.87
N ALA A 113 -11.80 14.05 -8.02
CA ALA A 113 -10.64 13.17 -7.95
C ALA A 113 -10.42 12.46 -9.29
N ASN A 114 -9.16 12.32 -9.70
CA ASN A 114 -8.76 11.60 -10.92
C ASN A 114 -9.41 12.11 -12.22
N THR A 115 -9.78 13.40 -12.26
CA THR A 115 -10.33 14.04 -13.46
C THR A 115 -9.41 15.18 -13.91
N TYR A 116 -9.13 15.21 -15.20
CA TYR A 116 -8.17 16.12 -15.82
C TYR A 116 -8.75 16.71 -17.10
N THR A 117 -8.29 17.89 -17.49
CA THR A 117 -8.67 18.52 -18.74
C THR A 117 -7.44 19.03 -19.49
N PHE A 118 -7.50 19.00 -20.81
CA PHE A 118 -6.55 19.68 -21.69
C PHE A 118 -7.29 20.21 -22.91
N THR A 119 -6.69 21.20 -23.57
CA THR A 119 -7.19 21.73 -24.84
C THR A 119 -6.51 20.98 -25.98
N MET A 120 -7.29 20.42 -26.89
CA MET A 120 -6.77 19.70 -28.05
C MET A 120 -5.85 20.64 -28.87
N PRO A 121 -4.56 20.31 -29.02
CA PRO A 121 -3.64 21.17 -29.75
C PRO A 121 -3.87 21.12 -31.26
N ALA A 122 -3.23 22.03 -32.00
CA ALA A 122 -3.24 22.04 -33.46
C ALA A 122 -2.25 21.02 -34.08
N TYR A 123 -2.19 19.82 -33.50
CA TYR A 123 -1.38 18.69 -33.95
C TYR A 123 -1.90 17.39 -33.31
N PRO A 124 -1.59 16.20 -33.86
CA PRO A 124 -1.93 14.92 -33.24
C PRO A 124 -1.32 14.81 -31.84
N ALA A 125 -2.12 14.36 -30.88
CA ALA A 125 -1.72 14.24 -29.49
C ALA A 125 -1.89 12.80 -28.98
N THR A 126 -0.99 12.39 -28.10
CA THR A 126 -1.03 11.10 -27.40
C THR A 126 -1.23 11.36 -25.91
N VAL A 127 -2.21 10.68 -25.32
CA VAL A 127 -2.45 10.64 -23.87
C VAL A 127 -1.78 9.41 -23.29
N GLU A 128 -0.93 9.61 -22.30
CA GLU A 128 -0.28 8.55 -21.56
C GLU A 128 -0.74 8.56 -20.11
N VAL A 129 -1.05 7.37 -19.59
CA VAL A 129 -1.34 7.15 -18.17
C VAL A 129 -0.49 6.03 -17.63
N LEU A 130 0.07 6.25 -16.43
CA LEU A 130 0.91 5.29 -15.76
C LEU A 130 0.48 5.15 -14.30
N TYR A 131 0.38 3.90 -13.85
CA TYR A 131 0.02 3.54 -12.49
C TYR A 131 1.15 2.75 -11.84
N GLU A 132 1.32 2.95 -10.54
CA GLU A 132 2.22 2.19 -9.69
C GLU A 132 1.47 1.56 -8.51
N LYS A 133 1.99 0.46 -8.00
CA LYS A 133 1.45 -0.17 -6.78
C LYS A 133 1.77 0.69 -5.57
N ILE A 134 0.80 0.86 -4.69
CA ILE A 134 0.97 1.58 -3.43
C ILE A 134 1.73 0.67 -2.46
N PRO A 135 2.94 1.05 -2.01
CA PRO A 135 3.60 0.34 -0.93
C PRO A 135 2.94 0.64 0.42
N TYR A 136 3.03 -0.31 1.35
CA TYR A 136 2.55 -0.14 2.72
C TYR A 136 3.65 -0.50 3.72
N ALA A 137 3.74 0.25 4.81
CA ALA A 137 4.75 0.05 5.83
C ALA A 137 4.46 -1.19 6.70
N VAL A 138 5.53 -1.90 7.07
CA VAL A 138 5.53 -2.93 8.11
C VAL A 138 6.25 -2.40 9.34
N THR A 139 5.56 -2.37 10.47
CA THR A 139 6.07 -1.86 11.74
C THR A 139 6.21 -2.98 12.76
N PHE A 140 7.30 -2.96 13.52
CA PHE A 140 7.54 -3.88 14.63
C PHE A 140 8.58 -3.26 15.56
N ALA A 141 8.57 -3.72 16.81
CA ALA A 141 9.54 -3.31 17.82
C ALA A 141 10.29 -4.54 18.34
N THR A 142 11.50 -4.31 18.83
CA THR A 142 12.27 -5.35 19.52
C THR A 142 11.53 -5.72 20.81
N PRO A 143 11.09 -6.98 20.97
CA PRO A 143 10.43 -7.42 22.19
C PRO A 143 11.44 -7.60 23.33
N GLU A 144 10.98 -7.48 24.57
CA GLU A 144 11.78 -7.88 25.73
C GLU A 144 11.86 -9.41 25.85
N ASN A 145 13.00 -9.93 26.32
CA ASN A 145 13.20 -11.36 26.61
C ASN A 145 13.07 -12.31 25.41
N GLY A 146 13.32 -11.81 24.20
CA GLY A 146 13.38 -12.60 22.99
C GLY A 146 13.72 -11.76 21.77
N THR A 147 13.45 -12.31 20.59
CA THR A 147 13.75 -11.67 19.30
C THR A 147 12.56 -11.73 18.36
N LEU A 148 12.35 -10.66 17.61
CA LEU A 148 11.40 -10.60 16.51
C LEU A 148 12.14 -10.14 15.26
N ALA A 149 12.27 -11.03 14.29
CA ALA A 149 12.91 -10.75 13.01
C ALA A 149 11.90 -10.95 11.88
N LEU A 150 11.87 -10.01 10.94
CA LEU A 150 11.06 -10.11 9.74
C LEU A 150 11.97 -10.09 8.51
N ASP A 151 11.63 -10.87 7.50
CA ASP A 151 12.33 -10.92 6.22
C ASP A 151 11.37 -11.13 5.04
N THR A 152 11.83 -10.76 3.84
CA THR A 152 11.19 -11.08 2.56
C THR A 152 12.19 -11.76 1.65
N ILE A 153 11.97 -13.03 1.29
CA ILE A 153 12.83 -13.81 0.37
C ILE A 153 14.33 -13.60 0.70
N GLY A 154 14.71 -13.78 1.96
CA GLY A 154 16.11 -13.64 2.41
C GLY A 154 16.61 -12.22 2.64
N THR A 155 15.77 -11.19 2.44
CA THR A 155 16.11 -9.79 2.77
C THR A 155 15.51 -9.43 4.11
N LYS A 156 16.36 -9.10 5.10
CA LYS A 156 15.90 -8.67 6.42
C LYS A 156 15.20 -7.31 6.34
N LEU A 157 14.03 -7.21 6.96
CA LEU A 157 13.28 -5.96 7.06
C LEU A 157 13.73 -5.13 8.25
N THR A 158 13.59 -3.82 8.11
CA THR A 158 13.64 -2.86 9.21
C THR A 158 12.22 -2.36 9.51
N THR A 159 12.01 -1.86 10.73
CA THR A 159 10.71 -1.26 11.08
C THR A 159 10.45 -0.03 10.20
N GLY A 160 9.22 0.08 9.68
CA GLY A 160 8.85 1.09 8.69
C GLY A 160 9.16 0.69 7.23
N ALA A 161 9.71 -0.50 6.98
CA ALA A 161 9.97 -0.95 5.61
C ALA A 161 8.67 -1.01 4.78
N GLU A 162 8.72 -0.43 3.58
CA GLU A 162 7.61 -0.35 2.65
C GLU A 162 7.58 -1.55 1.71
N LEU A 163 6.47 -2.28 1.72
CA LEU A 163 6.26 -3.47 0.90
C LEU A 163 5.04 -3.32 -0.01
N ILE A 164 5.21 -3.80 -1.24
CA ILE A 164 4.11 -3.92 -2.19
C ILE A 164 3.16 -5.05 -1.74
N PRO A 165 1.83 -4.84 -1.80
CA PRO A 165 0.86 -5.89 -1.52
C PRO A 165 1.11 -7.18 -2.31
N GLY A 166 0.82 -8.32 -1.68
CA GLY A 166 1.06 -9.65 -2.25
C GLY A 166 2.47 -10.21 -1.99
N LYS A 167 3.41 -9.41 -1.48
CA LYS A 167 4.72 -9.91 -1.04
C LYS A 167 4.56 -10.77 0.21
N GLN A 168 5.18 -11.95 0.22
CA GLN A 168 5.22 -12.80 1.40
C GLN A 168 6.30 -12.29 2.37
N VAL A 169 5.90 -12.13 3.63
CA VAL A 169 6.78 -11.76 4.75
C VAL A 169 6.93 -12.98 5.65
N THR A 170 8.16 -13.30 6.03
CA THR A 170 8.50 -14.31 7.03
C THR A 170 8.76 -13.62 8.36
N ILE A 171 8.25 -14.19 9.44
CA ILE A 171 8.43 -13.77 10.82
C ILE A 171 9.17 -14.91 11.52
N THR A 172 10.30 -14.60 12.14
CA THR A 172 11.02 -15.53 13.01
C THR A 172 11.03 -14.96 14.42
N VAL A 173 10.58 -15.77 15.38
CA VAL A 173 10.60 -15.42 16.80
C VAL A 173 11.51 -16.37 17.57
N SER A 174 12.25 -15.87 18.54
CA SER A 174 13.09 -16.73 19.39
C SER A 174 13.11 -16.19 20.82
N PRO A 175 12.54 -16.91 21.82
CA PRO A 175 12.61 -16.51 23.21
C PRO A 175 14.04 -16.62 23.76
N THR A 176 14.39 -15.76 24.72
CA THR A 176 15.61 -15.92 25.51
C THR A 176 15.48 -17.12 26.46
N ASP A 177 16.61 -17.74 26.84
CA ASP A 177 16.65 -18.83 27.80
C ASP A 177 15.84 -18.53 29.07
N GLY A 178 14.97 -19.47 29.45
CA GLY A 178 14.06 -19.31 30.59
C GLY A 178 12.75 -18.59 30.27
N TYR A 179 12.52 -18.19 29.02
CA TYR A 179 11.27 -17.61 28.54
C TYR A 179 10.59 -18.49 27.48
N GLN A 180 9.29 -18.31 27.33
CA GLN A 180 8.46 -18.88 26.27
C GLN A 180 7.60 -17.79 25.65
N MET A 181 7.11 -18.03 24.44
CA MET A 181 6.20 -17.10 23.78
C MET A 181 4.82 -17.14 24.45
N VAL A 182 4.25 -15.95 24.71
CA VAL A 182 2.90 -15.83 25.27
C VAL A 182 1.88 -16.41 24.29
N SER A 183 0.90 -17.15 24.80
CA SER A 183 -0.18 -17.70 23.98
C SER A 183 -0.88 -16.62 23.16
N GLY A 184 -1.08 -16.88 21.87
CA GLY A 184 -1.65 -15.92 20.92
C GLY A 184 -0.64 -14.95 20.28
N TYR A 185 0.66 -15.11 20.57
CA TYR A 185 1.76 -14.45 19.85
C TYR A 185 2.52 -15.47 18.96
N PRO A 186 3.24 -15.00 17.91
CA PRO A 186 3.23 -13.63 17.42
C PRO A 186 1.86 -13.28 16.82
N LYS A 187 1.54 -12.00 16.74
CA LYS A 187 0.33 -11.53 16.06
C LYS A 187 0.67 -10.38 15.13
N ALA A 188 -0.08 -10.28 14.05
CA ALA A 188 -0.02 -9.17 13.11
C ALA A 188 -1.41 -8.54 12.98
N TYR A 189 -1.47 -7.23 12.80
CA TYR A 189 -2.71 -6.48 12.66
C TYR A 189 -2.50 -5.21 11.83
N ARG A 190 -3.59 -4.61 11.38
CA ARG A 190 -3.58 -3.36 10.64
C ARG A 190 -3.16 -2.19 11.55
N THR A 191 -2.14 -1.43 11.16
CA THR A 191 -1.48 -0.42 12.02
C THR A 191 -2.44 0.69 12.47
N ASP A 192 -3.25 1.21 11.55
CA ASP A 192 -4.24 2.27 11.77
C ASP A 192 -5.59 1.75 12.31
N ALA A 193 -5.76 0.44 12.43
CA ALA A 193 -6.97 -0.19 12.94
C ALA A 193 -6.65 -1.55 13.60
N SER A 194 -6.14 -1.51 14.83
CA SER A 194 -5.61 -2.69 15.54
C SER A 194 -6.63 -3.82 15.77
N GLY A 195 -7.93 -3.54 15.63
CA GLY A 195 -9.00 -4.55 15.64
C GLY A 195 -8.99 -5.49 14.42
N THR A 196 -8.38 -5.07 13.31
CA THR A 196 -8.27 -5.90 12.10
C THR A 196 -7.01 -6.77 12.17
N LYS A 197 -7.20 -8.06 12.46
CA LYS A 197 -6.11 -9.05 12.53
C LYS A 197 -5.63 -9.44 11.13
N VAL A 198 -4.33 -9.69 11.02
CA VAL A 198 -3.70 -10.30 9.85
C VAL A 198 -3.44 -11.77 10.18
N THR A 199 -3.89 -12.66 9.29
CA THR A 199 -3.70 -14.11 9.46
C THR A 199 -2.24 -14.47 9.29
N LEU A 200 -1.68 -15.16 10.28
CA LEU A 200 -0.34 -15.74 10.23
C LEU A 200 -0.44 -17.24 9.94
N THR A 201 0.44 -17.75 9.10
CA THR A 201 0.55 -19.18 8.77
C THR A 201 1.87 -19.71 9.33
N ALA A 202 1.82 -20.75 10.16
CA ALA A 202 3.03 -21.41 10.66
C ALA A 202 3.77 -22.12 9.51
N VAL A 203 5.10 -22.05 9.50
CA VAL A 203 5.91 -22.71 8.48
C VAL A 203 6.21 -24.15 8.92
N SER A 204 5.66 -25.12 8.21
CA SER A 204 5.89 -26.55 8.49
C SER A 204 7.38 -26.90 8.52
N GLY A 205 7.82 -27.59 9.58
CA GLY A 205 9.21 -28.00 9.76
C GLY A 205 10.16 -26.90 10.25
N ARG A 206 9.64 -25.71 10.60
CA ARG A 206 10.42 -24.65 11.25
C ARG A 206 9.68 -24.11 12.46
N ASP A 207 10.19 -24.45 13.64
CA ASP A 207 9.64 -23.93 14.89
C ASP A 207 9.73 -22.40 14.92
N ASN A 208 8.75 -21.77 15.55
CA ASN A 208 8.70 -20.33 15.78
C ASN A 208 8.85 -19.46 14.50
N THR A 209 8.46 -20.02 13.35
CA THR A 209 8.49 -19.32 12.06
C THR A 209 7.09 -19.23 11.48
N TYR A 210 6.71 -18.02 11.08
CA TYR A 210 5.38 -17.71 10.56
C TYR A 210 5.48 -16.90 9.29
N THR A 211 4.44 -16.90 8.47
CA THR A 211 4.37 -16.08 7.26
C THR A 211 3.03 -15.36 7.16
N PHE A 212 3.02 -14.22 6.48
CA PHE A 212 1.81 -13.58 6.01
C PHE A 212 2.04 -12.94 4.64
N THR A 213 0.95 -12.72 3.92
CA THR A 213 0.98 -11.98 2.65
C THR A 213 0.67 -10.52 2.93
N MET A 214 1.55 -9.62 2.47
CA MET A 214 1.40 -8.18 2.68
C MET A 214 0.03 -7.70 2.13
N PRO A 215 -0.86 -7.18 2.96
CA PRO A 215 -2.16 -6.69 2.53
C PRO A 215 -2.07 -5.27 1.95
N GLY A 216 -3.18 -4.76 1.45
CA GLY A 216 -3.32 -3.39 0.95
C GLY A 216 -3.46 -2.32 2.06
N TYR A 217 -2.75 -2.47 3.17
CA TYR A 217 -2.76 -1.53 4.30
C TYR A 217 -1.51 -1.74 5.18
N PRO A 218 -1.10 -0.75 6.01
CA PRO A 218 0.07 -0.89 6.87
C PRO A 218 -0.15 -1.96 7.95
N VAL A 219 0.89 -2.74 8.25
CA VAL A 219 0.84 -3.86 9.20
C VAL A 219 1.77 -3.63 10.38
N THR A 220 1.30 -3.90 11.60
CA THR A 220 2.12 -4.00 12.80
C THR A 220 2.25 -5.46 13.21
N VAL A 221 3.46 -5.89 13.55
CA VAL A 221 3.76 -7.22 14.07
C VAL A 221 4.31 -7.11 15.49
N GLU A 222 3.75 -7.92 16.40
CA GLU A 222 4.16 -7.98 17.79
C GLU A 222 4.52 -9.40 18.21
N ALA A 223 5.54 -9.51 19.07
CA ALA A 223 5.87 -10.72 19.82
C ALA A 223 5.93 -10.37 21.31
N LYS A 224 5.47 -11.28 22.17
CA LYS A 224 5.57 -11.15 23.62
C LYS A 224 6.03 -12.47 24.21
N TYR A 225 6.87 -12.36 25.23
CA TYR A 225 7.45 -13.49 25.94
C TYR A 225 7.14 -13.40 27.42
N GLU A 226 6.99 -14.55 28.04
CA GLU A 226 6.78 -14.72 29.47
C GLU A 226 7.77 -15.74 30.01
N LYS A 227 8.09 -15.63 31.29
CA LYS A 227 9.04 -16.52 31.93
C LYS A 227 8.42 -17.91 32.08
N ILE A 228 9.17 -18.97 31.77
CA ILE A 228 8.65 -20.35 31.79
C ILE A 228 8.16 -20.70 33.21
N PRO A 229 6.87 -21.02 33.38
CA PRO A 229 6.34 -21.44 34.67
C PRO A 229 6.95 -22.76 35.14
N ARG A 230 7.33 -22.83 36.41
CA ARG A 230 7.92 -24.03 37.04
C ARG A 230 6.91 -24.70 37.96
N PRO A 231 6.78 -26.03 37.94
CA PRO A 231 5.89 -26.73 38.86
C PRO A 231 6.44 -26.68 40.30
N VAL A 232 5.55 -26.46 41.26
CA VAL A 232 5.83 -26.63 42.68
C VAL A 232 5.22 -27.95 43.13
N THR A 233 6.06 -28.88 43.56
CA THR A 233 5.61 -30.20 44.04
C THR A 233 5.81 -30.31 45.55
N PHE A 234 4.84 -30.92 46.20
CA PHE A 234 4.87 -31.20 47.62
C PHE A 234 4.04 -32.45 47.92
N THR A 235 4.32 -33.07 49.05
CA THR A 235 3.63 -34.27 49.53
C THR A 235 3.03 -33.97 50.89
N ALA A 236 1.78 -34.39 51.10
CA ALA A 236 1.14 -34.25 52.40
C ALA A 236 1.91 -35.08 53.46
N PRO A 237 2.17 -34.52 54.66
CA PRO A 237 2.78 -35.27 55.75
C PRO A 237 1.79 -36.30 56.32
N GLU A 238 2.30 -37.40 56.84
CA GLU A 238 1.48 -38.48 57.43
C GLU A 238 0.79 -38.06 58.74
N HIS A 239 1.42 -37.17 59.52
CA HIS A 239 0.96 -36.75 60.86
C HIS A 239 0.84 -35.23 60.99
N GLY A 240 0.03 -34.63 60.12
CA GLY A 240 -0.26 -33.21 60.15
C GLY A 240 -0.88 -32.73 58.84
N THR A 241 -0.93 -31.43 58.65
CA THR A 241 -1.36 -30.80 57.39
C THR A 241 -0.26 -29.94 56.80
N LEU A 242 -0.23 -29.87 55.48
CA LEU A 242 0.65 -28.98 54.71
C LEU A 242 -0.20 -28.26 53.66
N ALA A 243 -0.28 -26.94 53.78
CA ALA A 243 -0.96 -26.08 52.84
C ALA A 243 0.04 -25.08 52.24
N LEU A 244 0.05 -24.96 50.92
CA LEU A 244 0.84 -23.97 50.21
C LEU A 244 -0.12 -22.96 49.58
N LYS A 245 0.22 -21.67 49.67
CA LYS A 245 -0.53 -20.58 49.03
C LYS A 245 0.40 -19.71 48.20
N ALA A 246 -0.08 -19.26 47.03
CA ALA A 246 0.56 -18.20 46.25
C ALA A 246 -0.51 -17.19 45.83
N ASN A 247 -0.20 -15.89 45.93
CA ASN A 247 -1.14 -14.81 45.63
C ASN A 247 -2.50 -14.95 46.35
N GLY A 248 -2.48 -15.49 47.58
CA GLY A 248 -3.69 -15.73 48.39
C GLY A 248 -4.49 -16.99 48.04
N ALA A 249 -4.18 -17.70 46.95
CA ALA A 249 -4.86 -18.93 46.54
C ALA A 249 -4.10 -20.19 46.98
N GLU A 250 -4.82 -21.24 47.36
CA GLU A 250 -4.23 -22.55 47.67
C GLU A 250 -3.67 -23.23 46.42
N LEU A 251 -2.49 -23.82 46.57
CA LEU A 251 -1.80 -24.56 45.53
C LEU A 251 -2.10 -26.05 45.64
N THR A 252 -2.11 -26.71 44.49
CA THR A 252 -2.06 -28.17 44.39
C THR A 252 -0.64 -28.60 43.99
N SER A 253 -0.24 -29.82 44.38
CA SER A 253 1.06 -30.34 43.99
C SER A 253 1.15 -30.48 42.48
N GLY A 254 2.22 -29.93 41.87
CA GLY A 254 2.39 -29.80 40.44
C GLY A 254 1.89 -28.48 39.84
N ALA A 255 1.30 -27.58 40.65
CA ALA A 255 0.89 -26.25 40.20
C ALA A 255 2.08 -25.48 39.62
N LYS A 256 1.91 -24.94 38.42
CA LYS A 256 2.96 -24.16 37.74
C LYS A 256 2.89 -22.70 38.16
N LEU A 257 3.98 -22.18 38.68
CA LEU A 257 4.10 -20.79 39.09
C LEU A 257 5.13 -20.06 38.22
N ALA A 258 4.85 -18.79 37.94
CA ALA A 258 5.84 -17.91 37.34
C ALA A 258 7.05 -17.76 38.30
N PRO A 259 8.29 -17.80 37.81
CA PRO A 259 9.45 -17.65 38.70
C PRO A 259 9.46 -16.27 39.39
N GLY A 260 9.80 -16.26 40.68
CA GLY A 260 9.72 -15.07 41.53
C GLY A 260 8.40 -14.93 42.30
N THR A 261 7.43 -15.83 42.06
CA THR A 261 6.21 -15.90 42.87
C THR A 261 6.57 -16.33 44.30
N GLU A 262 6.12 -15.53 45.29
CA GLU A 262 6.25 -15.88 46.69
C GLU A 262 5.22 -16.97 47.07
N VAL A 263 5.69 -18.00 47.77
CA VAL A 263 4.87 -19.12 48.21
C VAL A 263 4.90 -19.18 49.73
N THR A 264 3.72 -19.03 50.34
CA THR A 264 3.55 -19.20 51.78
C THR A 264 3.31 -20.66 52.09
N ILE A 265 4.11 -21.24 52.99
CA ILE A 265 3.98 -22.63 53.44
C ILE A 265 3.41 -22.62 54.86
N THR A 266 2.29 -23.30 55.06
CA THR A 266 1.69 -23.52 56.39
C THR A 266 1.73 -25.00 56.71
N ALA A 267 2.42 -25.39 57.78
CA ALA A 267 2.48 -26.76 58.26
C ALA A 267 1.95 -26.82 59.69
N VAL A 268 1.01 -27.73 59.96
CA VAL A 268 0.41 -27.92 61.29
C VAL A 268 0.57 -29.38 61.71
N PRO A 269 1.37 -29.69 62.74
CA PRO A 269 1.46 -31.05 63.28
C PRO A 269 0.11 -31.54 63.80
N ALA A 270 -0.18 -32.84 63.65
CA ALA A 270 -1.30 -33.46 64.35
C ALA A 270 -1.07 -33.48 65.86
N GLU A 271 -2.14 -33.61 66.64
CA GLU A 271 -2.05 -33.73 68.10
C GLU A 271 -1.13 -34.90 68.50
N GLY A 272 -0.21 -34.66 69.45
CA GLY A 272 0.80 -35.64 69.86
C GLY A 272 2.06 -35.68 68.99
N TYR A 273 2.13 -34.89 67.92
CA TYR A 273 3.31 -34.77 67.04
C TYR A 273 3.93 -33.37 67.10
N GLN A 274 5.21 -33.28 66.76
CA GLN A 274 5.94 -32.01 66.66
C GLN A 274 6.69 -31.92 65.33
N MET A 275 6.98 -30.70 64.87
CA MET A 275 7.81 -30.51 63.69
C MET A 275 9.23 -31.03 63.95
N VAL A 276 9.75 -31.82 63.01
CA VAL A 276 11.17 -32.23 63.03
C VAL A 276 12.03 -30.98 62.81
N SER A 277 13.13 -30.88 63.56
CA SER A 277 14.08 -29.78 63.42
C SER A 277 14.54 -29.60 61.97
N GLY A 278 14.47 -28.36 61.48
CA GLY A 278 14.80 -28.01 60.11
C GLY A 278 13.70 -28.26 59.07
N CYS A 279 12.47 -28.58 59.47
CA CYS A 279 11.29 -28.62 58.60
C CYS A 279 10.39 -27.37 58.82
N PRO A 280 9.62 -26.94 57.80
CA PRO A 280 9.54 -27.50 56.45
C PRO A 280 10.79 -27.17 55.60
N LYS A 281 11.14 -28.06 54.65
CA LYS A 281 12.27 -27.88 53.72
C LYS A 281 11.76 -27.65 52.31
N ALA A 282 12.23 -26.59 51.67
CA ALA A 282 12.04 -26.35 50.25
C ALA A 282 13.37 -26.57 49.51
N ARG A 283 13.32 -27.19 48.33
CA ARG A 283 14.48 -27.34 47.44
C ARG A 283 14.08 -27.02 46.01
N VAL A 284 15.00 -26.42 45.26
CA VAL A 284 14.86 -26.23 43.82
C VAL A 284 15.44 -27.47 43.13
N THR A 285 14.67 -28.08 42.25
CA THR A 285 15.05 -29.24 41.43
C THR A 285 15.09 -28.87 39.96
#